data_AF-A0AAD4I8R1-F1
#
_entry.id   AF-A0AAD4I8R1-F1
#
_cell.length_a   1.000
_cell.length_b   1.000
_cell.length_c   1.000
_cell.angle_alpha   90.00
_cell.angle_beta   90.00
_cell.angle_gamma   90.00
#
_symmetry.space_group_name_H-M   'P 1'
#
loop_
_entity.id
_entity.type
_entity.pdbx_description
1 polymer ?
#
loop_
_entity_poly.entity_id
_entity_poly.type
_entity_poly.pdbx_seq_one_letter_code
_entity_poly.pdbx_strand_id
1 'polypeptide(L)'
;MASFTHRRILNYTITFKDKYHRQEATRTHTNITVDDELMEATSSAFFNVIRPCTAISYGCSVKSIEKYIQHYRNDETEFKEMVHQAMPILCYAIGRNSVEMVTLLLKIGFGPEGCTDDAHFILVLAFAVSHGHLHLQDTTEVSKVLLAAEANLKTIHEDTWQQYLKQPEEKWPIPKS
;
A
#
# COMPACT_ATOMS: atom_id res chain seq x y z
N MET A 1 1.51 -2.16 17.53
CA MET A 1 2.08 -0.99 16.85
C MET A 1 3.50 -1.37 16.45
N ALA A 2 3.72 -1.78 15.21
CA ALA A 2 5.03 -2.26 14.78
C ALA A 2 5.87 -1.05 14.33
N SER A 3 6.92 -0.75 15.10
CA SER A 3 7.91 0.28 14.77
C SER A 3 9.05 -0.40 14.05
N PHE A 4 8.99 -0.46 12.72
CA PHE A 4 10.10 -0.93 11.91
C PHE A 4 11.01 0.25 11.58
N THR A 5 12.23 0.23 12.09
CA THR A 5 13.24 1.27 11.86
C THR A 5 14.26 0.76 10.84
N HIS A 6 14.01 1.03 9.56
CA HIS A 6 15.05 0.88 8.52
C HIS A 6 15.94 2.11 8.48
N ARG A 7 17.25 1.91 8.35
CA ARG A 7 18.29 2.98 8.43
C ARG A 7 18.15 4.06 7.35
N ARG A 8 17.48 3.73 6.25
CA ARG A 8 17.26 4.62 5.10
C ARG A 8 15.81 5.05 4.90
N ILE A 9 14.89 4.65 5.79
CA ILE A 9 13.50 5.09 5.75
C ILE A 9 13.29 6.19 6.79
N LEU A 10 12.66 7.30 6.40
CA LEU A 10 12.19 8.27 7.36
C LEU A 10 11.07 7.66 8.19
N ASN A 11 11.17 7.75 9.51
CA ASN A 11 10.12 7.31 10.42
C ASN A 11 8.77 7.92 10.00
N TYR A 12 7.76 7.07 9.88
CA TYR A 12 6.43 7.48 9.47
C TYR A 12 5.36 6.76 10.30
N THR A 13 4.22 7.40 10.43
CA THR A 13 3.02 6.81 11.04
C THR A 13 1.89 7.00 10.05
N ILE A 14 1.40 5.89 9.48
CA ILE A 14 0.14 5.86 8.75
C ILE A 14 -0.83 5.03 9.58
N THR A 15 -1.95 5.65 9.96
CA THR A 15 -3.00 4.98 10.73
C THR A 15 -4.23 4.80 9.85
N PHE A 16 -4.55 3.57 9.48
CA PHE A 16 -5.86 3.28 8.89
C PHE A 16 -6.90 3.44 10.03
N LYS A 17 -7.65 4.56 10.02
CA LYS A 17 -8.58 4.96 11.11
C LYS A 17 -9.69 3.92 11.32
N ASP A 18 -10.09 3.31 10.22
CA ASP A 18 -10.78 2.04 10.14
C ASP A 18 -9.80 1.11 9.41
N LYS A 19 -9.76 -0.19 9.73
CA LYS A 19 -8.76 -1.14 9.18
C LYS A 19 -8.72 -1.17 7.64
N TYR A 20 -9.73 -0.56 7.02
CA TYR A 20 -9.98 -0.54 5.58
C TYR A 20 -10.00 0.88 4.99
N HIS A 21 -9.74 1.92 5.79
CA HIS A 21 -9.86 3.31 5.34
C HIS A 21 -8.51 4.03 5.24
N ARG A 22 -8.23 4.51 4.02
CA ARG A 22 -7.04 5.31 3.69
C ARG A 22 -7.17 6.73 4.22
N GLN A 23 -6.15 7.24 4.91
CA GLN A 23 -6.11 8.66 5.28
C GLN A 23 -5.88 9.55 4.05
N GLU A 24 -6.60 10.67 3.99
CA GLU A 24 -6.27 11.76 3.06
C GLU A 24 -4.93 12.36 3.48
N ALA A 25 -3.92 12.17 2.64
CA ALA A 25 -2.65 12.84 2.79
C ALA A 25 -2.74 14.21 2.10
N THR A 26 -2.13 15.25 2.64
CA THR A 26 -2.15 16.60 2.08
C THR A 26 -0.91 16.88 1.23
N ARG A 27 -1.07 17.61 0.12
CA ARG A 27 0.05 18.10 -0.70
C ARG A 27 0.77 19.24 0.02
N THR A 28 2.07 19.36 -0.24
CA THR A 28 2.89 20.47 0.27
C THR A 28 3.00 21.62 -0.74
N HIS A 29 2.95 21.34 -2.04
CA HIS A 29 3.11 22.32 -3.11
C HIS A 29 1.95 22.24 -4.10
N THR A 30 1.10 23.27 -4.16
CA THR A 30 -0.04 23.33 -5.10
C THR A 30 0.31 24.01 -6.43
N ASN A 31 1.50 24.63 -6.52
CA ASN A 31 1.97 25.40 -7.69
C ASN A 31 2.68 24.55 -8.75
N ILE A 32 2.96 23.27 -8.48
CA ILE A 32 3.62 22.34 -9.41
C ILE A 32 2.77 21.08 -9.58
N THR A 33 3.09 20.27 -10.59
CA THR A 33 2.42 18.99 -10.79
C THR A 33 2.77 18.01 -9.67
N VAL A 34 1.92 17.00 -9.44
CA VAL A 34 2.15 15.99 -8.41
C VAL A 34 3.41 15.15 -8.74
N ASP A 35 3.63 14.91 -10.03
CA ASP A 35 4.81 14.24 -10.56
C ASP A 35 6.09 15.03 -10.26
N ASP A 36 6.11 16.33 -10.53
CA ASP A 36 7.27 17.19 -10.25
C ASP A 36 7.54 17.27 -8.73
N GLU A 37 6.49 17.41 -7.92
CA GLU A 37 6.59 17.42 -6.45
C GLU A 37 7.21 16.13 -5.91
N LEU A 38 6.86 14.98 -6.49
CA LEU A 38 7.46 13.69 -6.12
C LEU A 38 8.92 13.60 -6.57
N MET A 39 9.26 14.14 -7.74
CA MET A 39 10.63 14.14 -8.24
C MET A 39 11.54 15.07 -7.43
N GLU A 40 11.07 16.24 -7.00
CA GLU A 40 11.84 17.11 -6.10
C GLU A 40 12.18 16.42 -4.78
N ALA A 41 11.31 15.51 -4.31
CA ALA A 41 11.53 14.74 -3.09
C ALA A 41 12.68 13.73 -3.19
N THR A 42 13.16 13.37 -4.41
CA THR A 42 14.33 12.51 -4.57
C THR A 42 15.64 13.21 -4.19
N SER A 43 15.62 14.51 -3.91
CA SER A 43 16.77 15.22 -3.33
C SER A 43 17.12 14.75 -1.91
N SER A 44 16.18 14.07 -1.22
CA SER A 44 16.43 13.48 0.09
C SER A 44 17.24 12.19 -0.01
N ALA A 45 18.26 12.05 0.84
CA ALA A 45 19.01 10.81 1.00
C ALA A 45 18.19 9.65 1.59
N PHE A 46 17.01 9.94 2.17
CA PHE A 46 16.17 8.96 2.83
C PHE A 46 14.88 8.72 2.04
N PHE A 47 14.45 7.47 1.99
CA PHE A 47 13.17 7.08 1.41
C PHE A 47 12.03 7.52 2.33
N ASN A 48 11.09 8.29 1.80
CA ASN A 48 9.95 8.78 2.55
C ASN A 48 8.68 8.10 2.05
N VAL A 49 8.14 7.14 2.82
CA VAL A 49 6.92 6.39 2.45
C VAL A 49 5.70 7.29 2.24
N ILE A 50 5.60 8.40 2.98
CA ILE A 50 4.45 9.32 2.87
C ILE A 50 4.41 9.99 1.49
N ARG A 51 5.56 10.33 0.91
CA ARG A 51 5.64 11.06 -0.38
C ARG A 51 4.95 10.32 -1.54
N PRO A 52 5.30 9.05 -1.87
CA PRO A 52 4.61 8.29 -2.90
C PRO A 52 3.16 7.98 -2.51
N CYS A 53 2.82 7.75 -1.24
CA CYS A 53 1.42 7.61 -0.82
C CYS A 53 0.59 8.86 -1.17
N THR A 54 1.06 10.04 -0.77
CA THR A 54 0.43 11.32 -1.12
C THR A 54 0.33 11.48 -2.63
N ALA A 55 1.44 11.28 -3.36
CA ALA A 55 1.48 11.43 -4.81
C ALA A 55 0.46 10.52 -5.51
N ILE A 56 0.35 9.26 -5.08
CA ILE A 56 -0.65 8.32 -5.61
C ILE A 56 -2.06 8.83 -5.39
N SER A 57 -2.40 9.29 -4.17
CA SER A 57 -3.72 9.83 -3.85
C SER A 57 -4.13 11.02 -4.72
N TYR A 58 -3.15 11.81 -5.18
CA TYR A 58 -3.38 12.97 -6.04
C TYR A 58 -3.16 12.70 -7.53
N GLY A 59 -3.06 11.44 -7.94
CA GLY A 59 -3.08 11.10 -9.36
C GLY A 59 -1.72 11.03 -10.06
N CYS A 60 -0.60 10.99 -9.32
CA CYS A 60 0.75 10.87 -9.88
C CYS A 60 0.88 9.75 -10.92
N SER A 61 1.70 9.91 -11.94
CA SER A 61 1.88 8.87 -12.95
C SER A 61 2.61 7.63 -12.40
N VAL A 62 2.30 6.47 -12.98
CA VAL A 62 2.97 5.20 -12.69
C VAL A 62 4.49 5.31 -12.90
N LYS A 63 4.91 6.00 -13.98
CA LYS A 63 6.31 6.23 -14.32
C LYS A 63 7.06 7.05 -13.25
N SER A 64 6.42 8.07 -12.69
CA SER A 64 7.03 8.89 -11.63
C SER A 64 7.16 8.11 -10.33
N ILE A 65 6.19 7.26 -9.99
CA ILE A 65 6.29 6.36 -8.84
C ILE A 65 7.42 5.34 -9.03
N GLU A 66 7.51 4.73 -10.21
CA GLU A 66 8.60 3.81 -10.55
C GLU A 66 9.96 4.50 -10.39
N LYS A 67 10.12 5.68 -11.00
CA LYS A 67 11.38 6.44 -10.96
C LYS A 67 11.74 6.85 -9.53
N TYR A 68 10.77 7.28 -8.72
CA TYR A 68 10.99 7.63 -7.32
C TYR A 68 11.51 6.41 -6.54
N ILE A 69 10.87 5.25 -6.67
CA ILE A 69 11.26 4.05 -5.93
C ILE A 69 12.63 3.54 -6.39
N GLN A 70 12.84 3.43 -7.70
CA GLN A 70 14.10 2.94 -8.27
C GLN A 70 15.29 3.85 -7.95
N HIS A 71 15.07 5.15 -7.69
CA HIS A 71 16.12 6.06 -7.24
C HIS A 71 16.84 5.58 -5.97
N TYR A 72 16.13 4.89 -5.08
CA TYR A 72 16.69 4.39 -3.81
C TYR A 72 17.25 2.96 -3.92
N ARG A 73 17.26 2.38 -5.12
CA ARG A 73 17.78 1.03 -5.38
C ARG A 73 19.30 1.05 -5.55
N ASN A 74 19.99 1.16 -4.42
CA ASN A 74 21.46 1.13 -4.38
C ASN A 74 22.01 -0.25 -4.07
N ASP A 75 21.43 -0.93 -3.07
CA ASP A 75 21.78 -2.29 -2.67
C ASP A 75 20.52 -3.15 -2.69
N GLU A 76 20.57 -4.33 -3.31
CA GLU A 76 19.39 -5.19 -3.50
C GLU A 76 18.80 -5.70 -2.18
N THR A 77 19.63 -5.93 -1.17
CA THR A 77 19.17 -6.45 0.12
C THR A 77 18.48 -5.35 0.91
N GLU A 78 19.13 -4.18 1.03
CA GLU A 78 18.53 -3.00 1.65
C GLU A 78 17.27 -2.54 0.91
N PHE A 79 17.26 -2.64 -0.43
CA PHE A 79 16.11 -2.27 -1.24
C PHE A 79 14.91 -3.19 -0.98
N LYS A 80 15.13 -4.50 -0.85
CA LYS A 80 14.08 -5.46 -0.47
C LYS A 80 13.51 -5.15 0.91
N GLU A 81 14.37 -4.92 1.90
CA GLU A 81 13.94 -4.54 3.26
C GLU A 81 13.14 -3.22 3.26
N MET A 82 13.58 -2.24 2.46
CA MET A 82 12.91 -0.96 2.31
C MET A 82 11.51 -1.12 1.71
N VAL A 83 11.42 -1.83 0.57
CA VAL A 83 10.15 -2.09 -0.13
C VAL A 83 9.18 -2.87 0.76
N HIS A 84 9.69 -3.82 1.55
CA HIS A 84 8.89 -4.60 2.48
C HIS A 84 8.19 -3.73 3.54
N GLN A 85 8.92 -2.75 4.10
CA GLN A 85 8.36 -1.84 5.10
C GLN A 85 7.40 -0.82 4.46
N ALA A 86 7.58 -0.49 3.18
CA ALA A 86 6.79 0.50 2.46
C ALA A 86 5.41 0.02 1.96
N MET A 87 4.84 -1.02 2.59
CA MET A 87 3.52 -1.60 2.27
C MET A 87 2.37 -0.58 2.10
N PRO A 88 2.30 0.53 2.85
CA PRO A 88 1.24 1.52 2.64
C PRO A 88 1.16 2.05 1.20
N ILE A 89 2.27 2.09 0.45
CA ILE A 89 2.29 2.53 -0.96
C ILE A 89 1.36 1.65 -1.81
N LEU A 90 1.39 0.33 -1.57
CA LEU A 90 0.50 -0.62 -2.26
C LEU A 90 -0.97 -0.39 -1.90
N CYS A 91 -1.29 -0.15 -0.62
CA CYS A 91 -2.65 0.18 -0.20
C CYS A 91 -3.18 1.46 -0.86
N TYR A 92 -2.32 2.48 -1.03
CA TYR A 92 -2.70 3.71 -1.72
C TYR A 92 -2.95 3.48 -3.22
N ALA A 93 -2.18 2.61 -3.87
CA ALA A 93 -2.41 2.21 -5.26
C ALA A 93 -3.72 1.42 -5.44
N ILE A 94 -4.02 0.51 -4.51
CA ILE A 94 -5.30 -0.21 -4.43
C ILE A 94 -6.46 0.76 -4.22
N GLY A 95 -6.33 1.71 -3.29
CA GLY A 95 -7.37 2.71 -3.02
C GLY A 95 -7.61 3.68 -4.18
N ARG A 96 -6.61 3.87 -5.06
CA ARG A 96 -6.79 4.57 -6.35
C ARG A 96 -7.46 3.68 -7.41
N ASN A 97 -7.61 2.39 -7.15
CA ASN A 97 -8.09 1.39 -8.09
C ASN A 97 -7.28 1.35 -9.40
N SER A 98 -5.95 1.48 -9.29
CA SER A 98 -5.05 1.50 -10.45
C SER A 98 -4.37 0.15 -10.65
N VAL A 99 -4.91 -0.67 -11.56
CA VAL A 99 -4.37 -2.00 -11.90
C VAL A 99 -2.91 -1.92 -12.35
N GLU A 100 -2.58 -0.95 -13.20
CA GLU A 100 -1.23 -0.74 -13.73
C GLU A 100 -0.22 -0.48 -12.60
N MET A 101 -0.59 0.39 -11.65
CA MET A 101 0.29 0.75 -10.54
C MET A 101 0.42 -0.38 -9.53
N VAL A 102 -0.67 -1.09 -9.23
CA VAL A 102 -0.63 -2.30 -8.38
C VAL A 102 0.31 -3.33 -9.01
N THR A 103 0.18 -3.57 -10.31
CA THR A 103 1.04 -4.51 -11.06
C THR A 103 2.51 -4.10 -11.01
N LEU A 104 2.81 -2.81 -11.22
CA LEU A 104 4.16 -2.28 -11.12
C LEU A 104 4.76 -2.51 -9.72
N LEU A 105 4.03 -2.13 -8.68
CA LEU A 105 4.51 -2.23 -7.30
C LEU A 105 4.80 -3.70 -6.94
N LEU A 106 3.90 -4.62 -7.29
CA LEU A 106 4.13 -6.07 -7.10
C LEU A 106 5.40 -6.54 -7.82
N LYS A 107 5.62 -6.11 -9.07
CA LYS A 107 6.86 -6.45 -9.84
C LYS A 107 8.14 -5.90 -9.20
N ILE A 108 8.06 -4.75 -8.55
CA ILE A 108 9.19 -4.15 -7.83
C ILE A 108 9.50 -4.93 -6.54
N GLY A 109 8.57 -5.76 -6.07
CA GLY A 109 8.69 -6.56 -4.84
C GLY A 109 7.86 -6.01 -3.69
N PHE A 110 6.95 -5.05 -3.94
CA PHE A 110 5.93 -4.68 -2.95
C PHE A 110 4.95 -5.83 -2.85
N GLY A 111 5.24 -6.76 -1.96
CA GLY A 111 4.42 -7.91 -1.69
C GLY A 111 4.63 -8.34 -0.24
N PRO A 112 3.83 -9.30 0.24
CA PRO A 112 4.03 -9.89 1.56
C PRO A 112 5.36 -10.69 1.66
N GLU A 113 6.07 -10.91 0.54
CA GLU A 113 7.36 -11.60 0.50
C GLU A 113 8.33 -11.00 1.53
N GLY A 114 8.61 -11.77 2.58
CA GLY A 114 9.43 -11.37 3.73
C GLY A 114 8.73 -11.45 5.08
N CYS A 115 7.40 -11.44 5.10
CA CYS A 115 6.60 -11.77 6.27
C CYS A 115 6.11 -13.20 6.09
N THR A 116 6.66 -14.13 6.87
CA THR A 116 6.19 -15.52 6.94
C THR A 116 4.78 -15.67 7.52
N ASP A 117 4.08 -14.57 7.76
CA ASP A 117 2.72 -14.53 8.27
C ASP A 117 1.74 -14.14 7.15
N ASP A 118 0.95 -15.13 6.72
CA ASP A 118 -0.19 -15.01 5.79
C ASP A 118 -1.13 -13.82 6.10
N ALA A 119 -1.13 -13.34 7.35
CA ALA A 119 -1.88 -12.20 7.84
C ALA A 119 -1.66 -10.90 7.04
N HIS A 120 -0.46 -10.65 6.52
CA HIS A 120 -0.17 -9.41 5.78
C HIS A 120 -0.66 -9.43 4.33
N PHE A 121 -0.63 -10.61 3.69
CA PHE A 121 -1.18 -10.78 2.35
C PHE A 121 -2.71 -10.68 2.37
N ILE A 122 -3.34 -11.38 3.31
CA ILE A 122 -4.80 -11.35 3.45
C ILE A 122 -5.27 -9.94 3.79
N LEU A 123 -4.45 -9.15 4.49
CA LEU A 123 -4.75 -7.74 4.73
C LEU A 123 -4.85 -6.91 3.43
N VAL A 124 -4.01 -7.11 2.42
CA VAL A 124 -4.07 -6.30 1.18
C VAL A 124 -5.22 -6.71 0.26
N LEU A 125 -5.55 -8.00 0.17
CA LEU A 125 -6.72 -8.48 -0.57
C LEU A 125 -8.02 -8.08 0.13
N ALA A 126 -8.10 -8.28 1.45
CA ALA A 126 -9.24 -7.83 2.25
C ALA A 126 -9.41 -6.30 2.14
N PHE A 127 -8.31 -5.54 2.17
CA PHE A 127 -8.35 -4.10 1.93
C PHE A 127 -8.94 -3.76 0.57
N ALA A 128 -8.54 -4.43 -0.52
CA ALA A 128 -9.09 -4.17 -1.86
C ALA A 128 -10.60 -4.43 -1.95
N VAL A 129 -11.08 -5.53 -1.36
CA VAL A 129 -12.50 -5.90 -1.32
C VAL A 129 -13.30 -4.91 -0.46
N SER A 130 -12.85 -4.65 0.77
CA SER A 130 -13.52 -3.72 1.69
C SER A 130 -13.54 -2.29 1.14
N HIS A 131 -12.43 -1.82 0.56
CA HIS A 131 -12.37 -0.50 -0.05
C HIS A 131 -13.32 -0.39 -1.24
N GLY A 132 -13.36 -1.39 -2.13
CA GLY A 132 -14.30 -1.45 -3.24
C GLY A 132 -15.75 -1.38 -2.78
N HIS A 133 -16.09 -2.16 -1.75
CA HIS A 133 -17.43 -2.15 -1.14
C HIS A 133 -17.79 -0.79 -0.53
N LEU A 134 -16.93 -0.25 0.35
CA LEU A 134 -17.19 1.00 1.08
C LEU A 134 -17.28 2.22 0.17
N HIS A 135 -16.50 2.25 -0.91
CA HIS A 135 -16.43 3.37 -1.84
C HIS A 135 -17.23 3.15 -3.13
N LEU A 136 -18.00 2.06 -3.23
CA LEU A 136 -18.80 1.69 -4.41
C LEU A 136 -17.95 1.66 -5.70
N GLN A 137 -16.73 1.13 -5.60
CA GLN A 137 -15.78 0.98 -6.70
C GLN A 137 -15.64 -0.49 -7.10
N ASP A 138 -15.62 -0.77 -8.40
CA ASP A 138 -15.28 -2.10 -8.90
C ASP A 138 -13.78 -2.33 -8.81
N THR A 139 -13.35 -3.07 -7.78
CA THR A 139 -11.95 -3.45 -7.54
C THR A 139 -11.65 -4.87 -8.07
N THR A 140 -12.48 -5.42 -8.96
CA THR A 140 -12.34 -6.80 -9.47
C THR A 140 -10.98 -7.02 -10.14
N GLU A 141 -10.55 -6.13 -11.03
CA GLU A 141 -9.29 -6.30 -11.74
C GLU A 141 -8.09 -6.16 -10.81
N VAL A 142 -8.14 -5.24 -9.83
CA VAL A 142 -7.11 -5.14 -8.79
C VAL A 142 -7.06 -6.44 -7.97
N SER A 143 -8.21 -6.97 -7.57
CA SER A 143 -8.30 -8.23 -6.82
C SER A 143 -7.75 -9.41 -7.62
N LYS A 144 -8.03 -9.49 -8.93
CA LYS A 144 -7.46 -10.51 -9.83
C LYS A 144 -5.94 -10.41 -9.89
N VAL A 145 -5.37 -9.20 -9.98
CA VAL A 145 -3.92 -9.02 -9.99
C VAL A 145 -3.29 -9.47 -8.66
N LEU A 146 -3.92 -9.14 -7.52
CA LEU A 146 -3.45 -9.59 -6.20
C LEU A 146 -3.50 -11.13 -6.06
N LEU A 147 -4.60 -11.76 -6.48
CA LEU A 147 -4.76 -13.22 -6.50
C LEU A 147 -3.78 -13.92 -7.47
N ALA A 148 -3.51 -13.31 -8.63
CA ALA A 148 -2.55 -13.85 -9.58
C ALA A 148 -1.10 -13.76 -9.06
N ALA A 149 -0.78 -12.68 -8.32
CA ALA A 149 0.50 -12.58 -7.62
C ALA A 149 0.65 -13.67 -6.55
N GLU A 150 -0.43 -14.02 -5.85
CA GLU A 150 -0.48 -15.12 -4.87
C GLU A 150 -0.34 -16.51 -5.50
N ALA A 151 -0.93 -16.76 -6.67
CA ALA A 151 -0.74 -18.01 -7.41
C ALA A 151 0.72 -18.25 -7.82
N ASN A 152 1.53 -17.18 -7.90
CA ASN A 152 2.97 -17.25 -8.10
C ASN A 152 3.74 -17.44 -6.78
N LEU A 153 3.12 -17.17 -5.62
CA LEU A 153 3.71 -17.24 -4.28
C LEU A 153 3.40 -18.54 -3.50
N LYS A 154 2.36 -19.27 -3.91
CA LYS A 154 1.91 -20.59 -3.42
C LYS A 154 2.27 -20.92 -1.97
N THR A 155 1.34 -20.67 -1.05
CA THR A 155 0.61 -21.69 -0.26
C THR A 155 -0.38 -20.93 0.64
N ILE A 156 -1.65 -20.82 0.24
CA ILE A 156 -2.68 -20.28 1.13
C ILE A 156 -3.12 -21.40 2.06
N HIS A 157 -2.85 -21.29 3.35
CA HIS A 157 -3.47 -22.20 4.32
C HIS A 157 -4.96 -21.86 4.48
N GLU A 158 -5.82 -22.87 4.34
CA GLU A 158 -7.29 -22.78 4.38
C GLU A 158 -7.82 -22.19 5.71
N ASP A 159 -7.00 -22.26 6.75
CA ASP A 159 -7.28 -21.83 8.13
C ASP A 159 -7.42 -20.30 8.25
N THR A 160 -6.75 -19.55 7.37
CA THR A 160 -6.65 -18.09 7.47
C THR A 160 -7.91 -17.38 6.93
N TRP A 161 -8.64 -18.02 6.01
CA TRP A 161 -9.92 -17.51 5.48
C TRP A 161 -11.02 -17.43 6.54
N GLN A 162 -11.06 -18.40 7.46
CA GLN A 162 -12.11 -18.50 8.49
C GLN A 162 -12.11 -17.33 9.49
N GLN A 163 -10.97 -16.67 9.69
CA GLN A 163 -10.86 -15.54 10.62
C GLN A 163 -11.40 -14.22 10.04
N TYR A 164 -11.32 -14.05 8.72
CA TYR A 164 -11.78 -12.85 8.02
C TYR A 164 -13.23 -12.96 7.53
N LEU A 165 -13.76 -14.18 7.42
CA LEU A 165 -15.19 -14.45 7.16
C LEU A 165 -16.09 -14.18 8.37
N LYS A 166 -15.52 -14.03 9.57
CA LYS A 166 -16.29 -13.54 10.71
C LYS A 166 -16.68 -12.10 10.43
N GLN A 167 -17.96 -11.89 10.11
CA GLN A 167 -18.56 -10.56 10.08
C GLN A 167 -18.06 -9.77 11.30
N PRO A 168 -17.54 -8.53 11.13
CA PRO A 168 -17.41 -7.66 12.28
C PRO A 168 -18.80 -7.60 12.93
N GLU A 169 -18.88 -7.79 14.25
CA GLU A 169 -20.14 -7.59 14.96
C GLU A 169 -20.58 -6.15 14.74
N GLU A 170 -21.44 -5.92 13.74
CA GLU A 170 -22.14 -4.66 13.54
C GLU A 170 -23.07 -4.46 14.73
N LYS A 171 -22.56 -3.89 15.81
CA LYS A 171 -23.41 -3.24 16.80
C LYS A 171 -23.74 -1.85 16.30
N TRP A 172 -24.60 -1.82 15.28
CA TRP A 172 -25.39 -0.65 14.94
C TRP A 172 -26.70 -0.65 15.74
N PRO A 173 -27.15 0.51 16.27
CA PRO A 173 -26.47 1.80 16.28
C PRO A 173 -25.51 1.98 17.47
N ILE A 174 -24.46 2.77 17.24
CA ILE A 174 -23.58 3.32 18.28
C ILE A 174 -24.43 4.19 19.20
N PRO A 175 -24.51 3.92 20.53
CA PRO A 175 -25.19 4.81 21.46
C PRO A 175 -24.49 6.17 21.47
N LYS A 176 -25.27 7.25 21.32
CA LYS A 176 -24.75 8.61 21.49
C LYS A 176 -24.34 8.79 22.96
N SER A 177 -23.05 9.04 23.20
CA SER A 177 -22.55 9.63 24.45
C SER A 177 -22.57 11.15 24.33
#